data_AF-A0A285K208-F1
#
_entry.id   AF-A0A285K208-F1
#
_cell.length_a   1.000
_cell.length_b   1.000
_cell.length_c   1.000
_cell.angle_alpha   90.00
_cell.angle_beta   90.00
_cell.angle_gamma   90.00
#
_symmetry.space_group_name_H-M   'P 1'
#
loop_
_entity.id
_entity.type
_entity.pdbx_description
1 polymer ?
#
loop_
_entity_poly.entity_id
_entity_poly.type
_entity_poly.pdbx_seq_one_letter_code
_entity_poly.pdbx_strand_id
1 'polypeptide(L)'
;MLRDICSRLGAPNRKADIVVDQQSQFNTTQRGLWEFYCQIREMPWENGPGLPVMDVSNMPAEPLVFESGTQSAGLELVDIYLWSFKRFMEEKELTRPLARLVYTNRNTGSTDSVAFQSVAKRSREFLDKLQEPTAEMIQKAREYRDQEEA
;
A
#
# COMPACT_ATOMS: atom_id res chain seq x y z
N MET A 1 -2.20 1.44 -1.12
CA MET A 1 -2.38 2.06 -2.46
C MET A 1 -1.68 3.41 -2.58
N LEU A 2 -2.20 4.53 -2.02
CA LEU A 2 -1.55 5.86 -2.17
C LEU A 2 -0.14 5.92 -1.56
N ARG A 3 0.04 5.33 -0.37
CA ARG A 3 1.37 5.16 0.24
C ARG A 3 2.35 4.39 -0.65
N ASP A 4 1.90 3.32 -1.31
CA ASP A 4 2.76 2.52 -2.19
C ASP A 4 3.13 3.28 -3.46
N ILE A 5 2.22 4.13 -3.95
CA ILE A 5 2.50 5.07 -5.04
C ILE A 5 3.60 6.06 -4.61
N CYS A 6 3.50 6.66 -3.42
CA CYS A 6 4.54 7.55 -2.88
C CYS A 6 5.90 6.85 -2.80
N SER A 7 5.94 5.64 -2.25
CA SER A 7 7.17 4.85 -2.16
C SER A 7 7.80 4.58 -3.55
N ARG A 8 6.98 4.29 -4.55
CA ARG A 8 7.46 4.07 -5.94
C ARG A 8 7.94 5.35 -6.61
N LEU A 9 7.31 6.48 -6.32
CA LEU A 9 7.67 7.79 -6.87
C LEU A 9 8.93 8.40 -6.25
N GLY A 10 9.36 7.92 -5.08
CA GLY A 10 10.65 8.31 -4.49
C GLY A 10 11.87 7.83 -5.27
N ALA A 11 11.71 6.94 -6.26
CA ALA A 11 12.79 6.54 -7.16
C ALA A 11 13.16 7.66 -8.15
N PRO A 12 14.44 7.83 -8.52
CA PRO A 12 14.87 8.90 -9.41
C PRO A 12 14.17 8.85 -10.76
N ASN A 13 13.86 10.03 -11.31
CA ASN A 13 13.21 10.23 -12.61
C ASN A 13 11.81 9.62 -12.74
N ARG A 14 11.09 9.42 -11.63
CA ARG A 14 9.69 8.96 -11.68
C ARG A 14 8.72 10.10 -11.47
N LYS A 15 7.72 10.17 -12.34
CA LYS A 15 6.53 11.02 -12.24
C LYS A 15 5.34 10.16 -12.64
N ALA A 16 4.17 10.44 -12.06
CA ALA A 16 2.95 9.75 -12.44
C ALA A 16 1.78 10.72 -12.35
N ASP A 17 0.93 10.67 -13.38
CA ASP A 17 -0.42 11.17 -13.32
C ASP A 17 -1.32 10.03 -12.81
N ILE A 18 -2.20 10.34 -11.85
CA ILE A 18 -3.13 9.36 -11.29
C ILE A 18 -4.48 9.54 -11.96
N VAL A 19 -4.77 8.66 -12.91
CA VAL A 19 -6.09 8.57 -13.57
C VAL A 19 -6.95 7.56 -12.82
N VAL A 20 -8.19 7.96 -12.53
CA VAL A 20 -9.17 7.15 -11.80
C VAL A 20 -10.43 7.06 -12.63
N ASP A 21 -11.04 5.87 -12.66
CA ASP A 21 -12.32 5.67 -13.33
C ASP A 21 -13.41 6.56 -12.73
N GLN A 22 -14.22 7.14 -13.61
CA GLN A 22 -15.31 8.03 -13.23
C GLN A 22 -16.45 7.24 -12.58
N GLN A 23 -16.56 7.35 -11.26
CA GLN A 23 -17.52 6.64 -10.43
C GLN A 23 -18.19 7.60 -9.45
N SER A 24 -19.48 7.84 -9.65
CA SER A 24 -20.26 8.84 -8.92
C SER A 24 -20.28 8.63 -7.40
N GLN A 25 -20.14 7.40 -6.91
CA GLN A 25 -20.18 7.09 -5.48
C GLN A 25 -18.82 7.18 -4.77
N PHE A 26 -17.71 7.02 -5.48
CA PHE A 26 -16.39 6.87 -4.86
C PHE A 26 -15.43 8.03 -5.12
N ASN A 27 -15.62 8.77 -6.21
CA ASN A 27 -14.69 9.83 -6.60
C ASN A 27 -14.57 10.96 -5.57
N THR A 28 -15.65 11.28 -4.84
CA THR A 28 -15.61 12.27 -3.75
C THR A 28 -14.67 11.83 -2.63
N THR A 29 -14.80 10.59 -2.17
CA THR A 29 -13.96 10.04 -1.10
C THR A 29 -12.50 9.90 -1.56
N GLN A 30 -12.27 9.47 -2.80
CA GLN A 30 -10.92 9.35 -3.37
C GLN A 30 -10.24 10.72 -3.46
N ARG A 31 -10.98 11.77 -3.85
CA ARG A 31 -10.50 13.15 -3.87
C ARG A 31 -10.16 13.63 -2.45
N GLY A 32 -11.05 13.46 -1.49
CA GLY A 32 -10.80 13.84 -0.10
C GLY A 32 -9.58 13.11 0.51
N LEU A 33 -9.41 11.83 0.18
CA LEU A 33 -8.23 11.07 0.60
C LEU A 33 -6.96 11.63 -0.05
N TRP A 34 -6.97 11.94 -1.35
CA TRP A 34 -5.85 12.56 -2.04
C TRP A 34 -5.48 13.92 -1.44
N GLU A 35 -6.48 14.77 -1.14
CA GLU A 35 -6.29 16.07 -0.49
C GLU A 35 -5.62 15.91 0.89
N PHE A 36 -6.09 14.95 1.69
CA PHE A 36 -5.48 14.62 2.97
C PHE A 36 -4.00 14.24 2.82
N TYR A 37 -3.68 13.32 1.90
CA TYR A 37 -2.29 12.91 1.65
C TYR A 37 -1.41 14.07 1.15
N CYS A 38 -1.96 15.00 0.39
CA CYS A 38 -1.24 16.19 -0.06
C CYS A 38 -0.91 17.16 1.09
N GLN A 39 -1.82 17.32 2.05
CA GLN A 39 -1.62 18.19 3.21
C GLN A 39 -0.51 17.70 4.13
N ILE A 40 -0.34 16.38 4.25
CA ILE A 40 0.64 15.78 5.16
C ILE A 40 2.01 15.51 4.50
N ARG A 41 2.24 15.93 3.26
CA ARG A 41 3.49 15.68 2.52
C ARG A 41 4.75 16.18 3.22
N GLU A 42 4.64 17.30 3.91
CA GLU A 42 5.77 17.97 4.57
C GLU A 42 5.94 17.53 6.03
N MET A 43 5.08 16.64 6.53
CA MET A 43 5.11 16.18 7.92
C MET A 43 5.40 14.68 7.98
N PRO A 44 6.59 14.26 8.45
CA PRO A 44 6.84 12.84 8.73
C PRO A 44 5.89 12.37 9.82
N TRP A 45 5.08 11.35 9.52
CA TRP A 45 4.14 10.78 10.49
C TRP A 45 4.87 9.74 11.34
N GLU A 46 5.32 10.20 12.51
CA GLU A 46 5.95 9.37 13.53
C GLU A 46 4.89 8.50 14.21
N ASN A 47 5.05 7.18 14.12
CA ASN A 47 4.11 6.22 14.73
C ASN A 47 4.50 5.84 16.16
N GLY A 48 5.51 6.50 16.75
CA GLY A 48 6.07 6.22 18.06
C GLY A 48 7.49 5.62 18.01
N PRO A 49 8.16 5.51 19.18
CA PRO A 49 9.55 5.07 19.26
C PRO A 49 9.77 3.67 18.67
N GLY A 50 10.72 3.55 17.74
CA GLY A 50 11.09 2.28 17.12
C GLY A 50 10.11 1.75 16.06
N LEU A 51 9.02 2.47 15.78
CA LEU A 51 8.08 2.14 14.70
C LEU A 51 8.46 2.85 13.40
N PRO A 52 8.18 2.25 12.22
CA PRO A 52 8.47 2.89 10.95
C PRO A 52 7.74 4.22 10.81
N VAL A 53 8.45 5.26 10.37
CA VAL A 53 7.85 6.56 10.02
C VAL A 53 7.08 6.43 8.71
N MET A 54 5.88 6.98 8.65
CA MET A 54 5.15 7.09 7.40
C MET A 54 5.66 8.29 6.61
N ASP A 55 6.33 8.02 5.49
CA ASP A 55 6.80 9.02 4.53
C ASP A 55 5.92 9.05 3.28
N VAL A 56 5.33 10.22 3.02
CA VAL A 56 4.46 10.51 1.87
C VAL A 56 4.89 11.78 1.13
N SER A 57 6.14 12.23 1.33
CA SER A 57 6.73 13.40 0.68
C SER A 57 6.62 13.36 -0.86
N ASN A 58 6.69 12.16 -1.43
CA ASN A 58 6.63 11.87 -2.86
C ASN A 58 5.20 11.77 -3.45
N MET A 59 4.17 12.17 -2.69
CA MET A 59 2.80 12.24 -3.22
C MET A 59 2.72 13.26 -4.38
N PRO A 60 2.12 12.91 -5.54
CA PRO A 60 1.92 13.86 -6.64
C PRO A 60 1.11 15.07 -6.20
N ALA A 61 1.56 16.27 -6.60
CA ALA A 61 0.85 17.52 -6.31
C ALA A 61 -0.32 17.74 -7.27
N GLU A 62 -0.25 17.12 -8.44
CA GLU A 62 -1.27 17.16 -9.47
C GLU A 62 -2.54 16.43 -9.00
N PRO A 63 -3.73 17.01 -9.20
CA PRO A 63 -4.98 16.43 -8.76
C PRO A 63 -5.28 15.13 -9.50
N LEU A 64 -6.08 14.27 -8.85
CA LEU A 64 -6.62 13.07 -9.50
C LEU A 64 -7.41 13.47 -10.76
N VAL A 65 -7.12 12.79 -11.87
CA VAL A 65 -7.86 12.94 -13.12
C VAL A 65 -8.95 11.88 -13.16
N PHE A 66 -10.20 12.30 -13.32
CA PHE A 66 -11.34 11.39 -13.42
C PHE A 66 -11.77 11.27 -14.87
N GLU A 67 -11.63 10.08 -15.45
CA GLU A 67 -11.99 9.79 -16.83
C GLU A 67 -12.90 8.57 -16.89
N SER A 68 -13.78 8.52 -17.87
CA SER A 68 -14.51 7.29 -18.16
C SER A 68 -13.56 6.21 -18.68
N GLY A 69 -13.77 4.95 -18.31
CA GLY A 69 -12.96 3.82 -18.79
C GLY A 69 -12.72 3.79 -20.30
N THR A 70 -13.70 4.16 -21.13
CA THR A 70 -13.58 4.15 -22.61
C THR A 70 -12.76 5.29 -23.20
N GLN A 71 -12.33 6.25 -22.38
CA GLN A 71 -11.51 7.38 -22.80
C GLN A 71 -10.05 7.22 -22.37
N SER A 72 -9.72 6.17 -21.62
CA SER A 72 -8.39 5.97 -21.06
C SER A 72 -7.89 4.55 -21.30
N ALA A 73 -6.89 4.40 -22.17
CA ALA A 73 -6.25 3.11 -22.42
C ALA A 73 -5.67 2.48 -21.13
N GLY A 74 -5.29 3.31 -20.16
CA GLY A 74 -4.86 2.85 -18.84
C GLY A 74 -5.99 2.21 -18.04
N LEU A 75 -7.19 2.79 -18.06
CA LEU A 75 -8.37 2.22 -17.38
C LEU A 75 -8.86 0.96 -18.10
N GLU A 76 -8.85 0.92 -19.43
CA GLU A 76 -9.16 -0.31 -20.18
C GLU A 76 -8.20 -1.46 -19.84
N LEU A 77 -6.90 -1.15 -19.66
CA LEU A 77 -5.93 -2.14 -19.23
C LEU A 77 -6.22 -2.65 -17.81
N VAL A 78 -6.65 -1.77 -16.91
CA VAL A 78 -7.07 -2.14 -15.55
C VAL A 78 -8.30 -3.06 -15.60
N ASP A 79 -9.25 -2.83 -16.50
CA ASP A 79 -10.40 -3.71 -16.68
C ASP A 79 -9.99 -5.11 -17.15
N ILE A 80 -9.08 -5.21 -18.13
CA ILE A 80 -8.52 -6.49 -18.56
C ILE A 80 -7.81 -7.20 -17.39
N TYR A 81 -7.07 -6.45 -16.59
CA TYR A 81 -6.38 -6.96 -15.40
C TYR A 81 -7.39 -7.53 -14.38
N LEU A 82 -8.37 -6.74 -13.96
CA LEU A 82 -9.38 -7.14 -12.98
C LEU A 82 -10.24 -8.29 -13.48
N TRP A 83 -10.64 -8.26 -14.76
CA TRP A 83 -11.40 -9.34 -15.39
C TRP A 83 -10.62 -10.65 -15.43
N SER A 84 -9.32 -10.60 -15.75
CA SER A 84 -8.45 -11.78 -15.75
C SER A 84 -8.33 -12.40 -14.36
N PHE A 85 -8.16 -11.57 -13.33
CA PHE A 85 -8.13 -12.03 -11.94
C PHE A 85 -9.48 -12.60 -11.48
N LYS A 86 -10.60 -11.96 -11.83
CA LYS A 86 -11.94 -12.49 -11.55
C LYS A 86 -12.14 -13.87 -12.17
N ARG A 87 -11.81 -14.02 -13.46
CA ARG A 87 -11.88 -15.32 -14.17
C ARG A 87 -11.03 -16.39 -13.48
N PHE A 88 -9.81 -16.04 -13.06
CA PHE A 88 -8.95 -16.93 -12.30
C PHE A 88 -9.58 -17.36 -10.97
N MET A 89 -10.14 -16.42 -10.21
CA MET A 89 -10.80 -16.70 -8.93
C MET A 89 -12.07 -17.54 -9.09
N GLU A 90 -12.77 -17.42 -10.21
CA GLU A 90 -13.93 -18.23 -10.58
C GLU A 90 -13.53 -19.59 -11.20
N GLU A 91 -12.24 -19.95 -11.19
CA GLU A 91 -11.68 -21.17 -11.78
C GLU A 91 -12.02 -21.35 -13.28
N LYS A 92 -12.22 -20.24 -13.99
CA LYS A 92 -12.51 -20.26 -15.43
C LYS A 92 -11.23 -20.29 -16.25
N GLU A 93 -11.31 -20.90 -17.43
CA GLU A 93 -10.16 -20.98 -18.33
C GLU A 93 -9.60 -19.59 -18.69
N LEU A 94 -8.28 -19.48 -18.68
CA LEU A 94 -7.55 -18.31 -19.14
C LEU A 94 -6.64 -18.71 -20.28
N THR A 95 -6.49 -17.82 -21.26
CA THR A 95 -5.46 -17.98 -22.27
C THR A 95 -4.08 -17.96 -21.61
N ARG A 96 -3.10 -18.61 -22.23
CA ARG A 96 -1.73 -18.70 -21.68
C ARG A 96 -1.12 -17.33 -21.32
N PRO A 97 -1.28 -16.26 -22.12
CA PRO A 97 -0.80 -14.93 -21.74
C PRO A 97 -1.45 -14.37 -20.46
N LEU A 98 -2.78 -14.50 -20.33
CA LEU A 98 -3.50 -14.00 -19.15
C LEU A 98 -3.19 -14.84 -17.90
N ALA A 99 -3.08 -16.16 -18.05
CA ALA A 99 -2.64 -17.02 -16.96
C ALA A 99 -1.24 -16.66 -16.45
N ARG A 100 -0.31 -16.34 -17.37
CA ARG A 100 1.03 -15.87 -17.01
C ARG A 100 0.96 -14.53 -16.27
N LEU A 101 0.15 -13.58 -16.74
CA LEU A 101 -0.04 -12.28 -16.09
C LEU A 101 -0.50 -12.47 -14.64
N VAL A 102 -1.52 -13.29 -14.41
CA VAL A 102 -2.04 -13.58 -13.06
C VAL A 102 -0.97 -14.25 -12.20
N TYR A 103 -0.28 -15.27 -12.73
CA TYR A 103 0.78 -15.97 -12.00
C TYR A 103 1.90 -15.04 -11.56
N THR A 104 2.43 -14.22 -12.46
CA THR A 104 3.50 -13.27 -12.12
C THR A 104 3.03 -12.30 -11.04
N ASN A 105 1.90 -11.63 -11.24
CA ASN A 105 1.40 -10.63 -10.29
C ASN A 105 1.06 -11.22 -8.91
N ARG A 106 0.55 -12.46 -8.86
CA ARG A 106 0.30 -13.16 -7.59
C ARG A 106 1.59 -13.41 -6.79
N ASN A 107 2.68 -13.77 -7.47
CA ASN A 107 3.93 -14.16 -6.82
C ASN A 107 4.90 -12.99 -6.62
N THR A 108 4.70 -11.86 -7.31
CA THR A 108 5.57 -10.68 -7.20
C THR A 108 4.83 -9.44 -6.67
N GLY A 109 3.56 -9.58 -6.29
CA GLY A 109 2.78 -8.50 -5.71
C GLY A 109 3.36 -8.08 -4.36
N SER A 110 3.39 -6.76 -4.10
CA SER A 110 3.77 -6.20 -2.80
C SER A 110 2.63 -6.25 -1.78
N THR A 111 1.52 -6.91 -2.12
CA THR A 111 0.32 -7.00 -1.28
C THR A 111 0.42 -8.24 -0.44
N ASP A 112 0.49 -8.05 0.88
CA ASP A 112 0.55 -9.16 1.82
C ASP A 112 -0.84 -9.44 2.41
N SER A 113 -1.09 -10.70 2.73
CA SER A 113 -2.33 -11.09 3.39
C SER A 113 -2.37 -10.54 4.82
N VAL A 114 -3.49 -9.91 5.16
CA VAL A 114 -3.84 -9.51 6.53
C VAL A 114 -4.59 -10.61 7.30
N ALA A 115 -4.66 -11.84 6.75
CA ALA A 115 -5.21 -12.96 7.49
C ALA A 115 -4.39 -13.22 8.77
N PHE A 116 -5.08 -13.56 9.86
CA PHE A 116 -4.44 -13.82 11.17
C PHE A 116 -3.28 -14.81 11.07
N GLN A 117 -3.41 -15.86 10.27
CA GLN A 117 -2.35 -16.86 10.07
C GLN A 117 -1.10 -16.26 9.39
N SER A 118 -1.30 -15.39 8.39
CA SER A 118 -0.20 -14.72 7.69
C SER A 118 0.52 -13.74 8.61
N VAL A 119 -0.22 -12.96 9.39
CA VAL A 119 0.33 -12.06 10.42
C VAL A 119 1.11 -12.86 11.46
N ALA A 120 0.51 -13.91 12.03
CA ALA A 120 1.14 -14.74 13.05
C ALA A 120 2.44 -15.39 12.56
N LYS A 121 2.47 -15.88 11.31
CA LYS A 121 3.66 -16.44 10.69
C LYS A 121 4.80 -15.41 10.63
N ARG A 122 4.54 -14.21 10.11
CA ARG A 122 5.56 -13.15 9.99
C ARG A 122 6.03 -12.66 11.35
N SER A 123 5.09 -12.45 12.28
CA SER A 123 5.43 -12.03 13.64
C SER A 123 6.32 -13.07 14.30
N ARG A 124 6.04 -14.36 14.13
CA ARG A 124 6.90 -15.43 14.65
C ARG A 124 8.30 -15.40 14.04
N GLU A 125 8.40 -15.32 12.71
CA GLU A 125 9.70 -15.24 12.02
C GLU A 125 10.54 -14.02 12.44
N PHE A 126 9.89 -12.92 12.82
CA PHE A 126 10.56 -11.74 13.36
C PHE A 126 10.96 -11.93 14.83
N LEU A 127 10.01 -12.36 15.68
CA LEU A 127 10.21 -12.55 17.11
C LEU A 127 11.27 -13.62 17.41
N ASP A 128 11.30 -14.72 16.64
CA ASP A 128 12.28 -15.80 16.78
C ASP A 128 13.73 -15.32 16.50
N LYS A 129 13.91 -14.18 15.82
CA LYS A 129 15.22 -13.58 15.53
C LYS A 129 15.66 -12.56 16.58
N LEU A 130 14.78 -12.19 17.50
CA LEU A 130 15.12 -11.23 18.55
C LEU A 130 15.94 -11.93 19.65
N GLN A 131 16.93 -11.21 20.17
CA GLN A 131 17.63 -11.64 21.37
C GLN A 131 16.76 -11.40 22.60
N GLU A 132 16.97 -12.21 23.64
CA GLU A 132 16.37 -11.95 24.95
C GLU A 132 16.77 -10.55 25.43
N PRO A 133 15.81 -9.74 25.92
CA PRO A 133 16.09 -8.37 26.34
C PRO A 133 17.10 -8.34 27.49
N THR A 134 18.08 -7.45 27.41
CA THR A 134 19.00 -7.20 28.53
C THR A 134 18.29 -6.42 29.65
N ALA A 135 18.83 -6.44 30.86
CA ALA A 135 18.30 -5.66 31.98
C ALA A 135 18.18 -4.16 31.67
N GLU A 136 19.12 -3.60 30.90
CA GLU A 136 19.07 -2.20 30.43
C GLU A 136 17.91 -1.96 29.45
N MET A 137 17.67 -2.87 28.51
CA MET A 137 16.54 -2.77 27.58
C MET A 137 15.19 -2.85 28.30
N ILE A 138 15.09 -3.70 29.33
CA ILE A 138 13.89 -3.81 30.18
C ILE A 138 13.66 -2.51 30.95
N GLN A 139 14.71 -1.93 31.52
CA GLN A 139 14.61 -0.68 32.25
C GLN A 139 14.18 0.48 31.34
N LYS A 140 14.79 0.58 30.16
CA LYS A 140 14.41 1.59 29.15
C LYS A 140 12.97 1.40 28.65
N ALA A 141 12.52 0.16 28.50
CA ALA A 141 11.13 -0.13 28.13
C ALA A 141 10.11 0.25 29.22
N ARG A 142 10.49 0.22 30.50
CA ARG A 142 9.66 0.72 31.61
C ARG A 142 9.56 2.24 31.56
N GLU A 143 10.68 2.92 31.36
CA GLU A 143 10.72 4.38 31.21
C GLU A 143 9.85 4.88 30.05
N TYR A 144 9.84 4.17 28.91
CA TYR A 144 8.95 4.51 27.79
C TYR A 144 7.46 4.31 28.11
N ARG A 145 7.11 3.24 28.82
CA ARG A 145 5.71 2.97 29.22
C ARG A 145 5.19 4.03 30.18
N ASP A 146 6.01 4.42 31.15
CA ASP A 146 5.66 5.44 32.14
C ASP A 146 5.51 6.83 31.48
N GLN A 147 6.15 7.08 30.34
CA GLN A 147 5.97 8.30 29.53
C GLN A 147 4.69 8.30 28.68
N GLU A 148 4.21 7.14 28.23
CA GLU A 148 2.97 7.03 27.44
C GLU A 148 1.71 7.05 28.32
N GLU A 149 1.81 6.65 29.59
CA GLU A 149 0.69 6.60 30.55
C GLU A 149 0.52 7.90 31.38
N ALA A 150 1.39 8.89 31.22
CA ALA A 150 1.38 10.19 31.93
C ALA A 150 0.68 11.31 31.13
#